data_AF-A0A0F9LJF6-F1
#
_entry.id   AF-A0A0F9LJF6-F1
#
_cell.length_a   1.000
_cell.length_b   1.000
_cell.length_c   1.000
_cell.angle_alpha   90.00
_cell.angle_beta   90.00
_cell.angle_gamma   90.00
#
_symmetry.space_group_name_H-M   'P 1'
#
loop_
_entity.id
_entity.type
_entity.pdbx_description
1 polymer ?
#
loop_
_entity_poly.entity_id
_entity_poly.type
_entity_poly.pdbx_seq_one_letter_code
_entity_poly.pdbx_strand_id
1 'polypeptide(L)'
;MPNEDIEASDMPDNLPVLWLPGGADWEVIMSRDFGLSLPALLLYAQATTIQERVFARLITNLRRNSCLLYHVKDTKFPLYPSEPTIQGFLAAAQKEWACNTALASIPIKDQTTYVERDPELIVPLQDLADIIAWEASEAFRASYYPGIPEVDALTPDHVTEIMAGMQREATRERRSKQEVLYAELPRKRQVALAERRRWWFGHFGITPQSWKSGNFSLWNVSADRDIPDMGKSS
;
A
#
# COMPACT_ATOMS: atom_id res chain seq x y z
N MET A 1 9.68 -65.86 2.18
CA MET A 1 9.55 -64.95 3.35
C MET A 1 9.66 -63.54 2.81
N PRO A 2 8.80 -62.63 3.29
CA PRO A 2 7.92 -61.85 2.44
C PRO A 2 8.44 -60.45 2.09
N ASN A 3 7.94 -59.94 0.96
CA ASN A 3 7.87 -58.51 0.64
C ASN A 3 7.05 -57.82 1.73
N GLU A 4 7.61 -56.79 2.35
CA GLU A 4 6.83 -55.83 3.12
C GLU A 4 6.62 -54.59 2.26
N ASP A 5 5.41 -54.53 1.69
CA ASP A 5 4.79 -53.33 1.18
C ASP A 5 4.68 -52.32 2.34
N ILE A 6 5.42 -51.21 2.25
CA ILE A 6 5.15 -50.06 3.12
C ILE A 6 3.98 -49.32 2.48
N GLU A 7 2.81 -49.51 3.09
CA GLU A 7 1.59 -48.76 2.83
C GLU A 7 1.90 -47.25 2.89
N ALA A 8 1.63 -46.55 1.78
CA ALA A 8 1.56 -45.10 1.74
C ALA A 8 0.34 -44.67 2.55
N SER A 9 0.53 -44.51 3.85
CA SER A 9 -0.43 -43.90 4.77
C SER A 9 -0.69 -42.46 4.34
N ASP A 10 -1.94 -42.20 3.96
CA ASP A 10 -2.56 -40.89 3.79
C ASP A 10 -2.04 -39.86 4.81
N MET A 11 -1.25 -38.91 4.33
CA MET A 11 -0.91 -37.69 5.07
C MET A 11 -1.92 -36.61 4.64
N PRO A 12 -2.63 -35.97 5.58
CA PRO A 12 -3.60 -34.94 5.23
C PRO A 12 -2.90 -33.70 4.66
N ASP A 13 -3.38 -33.22 3.52
CA ASP A 13 -2.97 -31.99 2.79
C ASP A 13 -3.14 -30.67 3.58
N ASN A 14 -3.32 -30.72 4.89
CA ASN A 14 -3.49 -29.56 5.75
C ASN A 14 -2.54 -29.63 6.95
N LEU A 15 -1.27 -29.34 6.70
CA LEU A 15 -0.39 -28.81 7.73
C LEU A 15 -0.26 -27.29 7.51
N PRO A 16 -0.50 -26.46 8.54
CA PRO A 16 -0.18 -25.03 8.43
C PRO A 16 1.32 -24.93 8.15
N VAL A 17 1.68 -24.24 7.07
CA VAL A 17 3.07 -23.91 6.76
C VAL A 17 3.69 -23.30 7.99
N LEU A 18 4.55 -24.06 8.67
CA LEU A 18 5.29 -23.60 9.84
C LEU A 18 6.39 -22.67 9.29
N TRP A 19 6.09 -21.37 9.27
CA TRP A 19 6.99 -20.34 8.74
C TRP A 19 8.26 -20.24 9.58
N LEU A 20 9.35 -20.82 9.09
CA LEU A 20 10.69 -20.68 9.66
C LEU A 20 11.50 -19.67 8.83
N PRO A 21 11.99 -18.56 9.43
CA PRO A 21 12.83 -17.60 8.71
C PRO A 21 14.24 -18.16 8.57
N GLY A 22 14.76 -18.32 7.34
CA GLY A 22 16.15 -18.78 7.16
C GLY A 22 16.66 -19.23 5.78
N GLY A 23 15.85 -19.32 4.72
CA GLY A 23 16.33 -19.69 3.37
C GLY A 23 16.48 -18.50 2.41
N ALA A 24 17.50 -18.48 1.55
CA ALA A 24 17.70 -17.43 0.53
C ALA A 24 16.49 -17.16 -0.40
N ASP A 25 15.47 -18.02 -0.35
CA ASP A 25 14.21 -17.90 -1.09
C ASP A 25 13.23 -16.88 -0.47
N TRP A 26 13.24 -16.64 0.84
CA TRP A 26 12.28 -15.71 1.45
C TRP A 26 12.59 -14.25 1.12
N GLU A 27 13.87 -13.86 1.01
CA GLU A 27 14.26 -12.51 0.59
C GLU A 27 13.82 -12.24 -0.86
N VAL A 28 13.93 -13.24 -1.73
CA VAL A 28 13.49 -13.15 -3.13
C VAL A 28 11.96 -13.12 -3.23
N ILE A 29 11.25 -13.99 -2.51
CA ILE A 29 9.79 -14.03 -2.53
C ILE A 29 9.21 -12.75 -1.91
N MET A 30 9.76 -12.26 -0.80
CA MET A 30 9.23 -11.06 -0.14
C MET A 30 9.62 -9.75 -0.85
N SER A 31 10.82 -9.66 -1.44
CA SER A 31 11.17 -8.52 -2.29
C SER A 31 10.35 -8.51 -3.59
N ARG A 32 10.00 -9.69 -4.13
CA ARG A 32 9.16 -9.82 -5.32
C ARG A 32 7.69 -9.53 -5.04
N ASP A 33 7.16 -9.99 -3.90
CA ASP A 33 5.73 -9.90 -3.60
C ASP A 33 5.35 -8.55 -2.93
N PHE A 34 6.29 -7.87 -2.26
CA PHE A 34 6.04 -6.55 -1.64
C PHE A 34 6.80 -5.38 -2.30
N GLY A 35 7.80 -5.67 -3.14
CA GLY A 35 8.64 -4.63 -3.77
C GLY A 35 9.57 -3.91 -2.79
N LEU A 36 9.86 -4.50 -1.62
CA LEU A 36 10.61 -3.86 -0.53
C LEU A 36 12.05 -4.35 -0.42
N SER A 37 12.92 -3.44 -0.01
CA SER A 37 14.26 -3.78 0.49
C SER A 37 14.15 -4.53 1.82
N LEU A 38 15.12 -5.38 2.16
CA LEU A 38 15.12 -6.08 3.46
C LEU A 38 14.97 -5.11 4.66
N PRO A 39 15.67 -3.96 4.71
CA PRO A 39 15.45 -3.02 5.80
C PRO A 39 14.06 -2.38 5.81
N ALA A 40 13.49 -2.08 4.64
CA ALA A 40 12.10 -1.62 4.56
C ALA A 40 11.13 -2.66 5.11
N LEU A 41 11.32 -3.94 4.78
CA LEU A 41 10.49 -5.02 5.28
C LEU A 41 10.56 -5.14 6.82
N LEU A 42 11.76 -5.06 7.39
CA LEU A 42 11.94 -5.12 8.85
C LEU A 42 11.30 -3.93 9.58
N LEU A 43 11.34 -2.75 8.98
CA LEU A 43 10.63 -1.58 9.49
C LEU A 43 9.11 -1.75 9.33
N TYR A 44 8.67 -2.21 8.16
CA TYR A 44 7.27 -2.41 7.83
C TYR A 44 6.60 -3.43 8.76
N ALA A 45 7.31 -4.50 9.13
CA ALA A 45 6.83 -5.48 10.10
C ALA A 45 6.60 -4.93 11.52
N GLN A 46 7.25 -3.80 11.86
CA GLN A 46 7.05 -3.08 13.12
C GLN A 46 5.98 -1.99 13.01
N ALA A 47 5.54 -1.66 11.80
CA ALA A 47 4.63 -0.56 11.56
C ALA A 47 3.23 -0.90 12.06
N THR A 48 2.69 -0.02 12.90
CA THR A 48 1.36 -0.10 13.48
C THR A 48 0.41 0.95 12.92
N THR A 49 0.94 1.98 12.25
CA THR A 49 0.18 3.09 11.65
C THR A 49 0.40 3.18 10.14
N ILE A 50 -0.49 3.89 9.45
CA ILE A 50 -0.34 4.14 8.00
C ILE A 50 0.92 4.95 7.73
N GLN A 51 1.18 6.01 8.52
CA GLN A 51 2.40 6.82 8.39
C GLN A 51 3.67 5.97 8.52
N GLU A 52 3.71 5.06 9.50
CA GLU A 52 4.83 4.14 9.68
C GLU A 52 5.00 3.21 8.47
N ARG A 53 3.92 2.66 7.91
CA ARG A 53 3.99 1.81 6.72
C ARG A 53 4.51 2.58 5.50
N VAL A 54 3.99 3.79 5.25
CA VAL A 54 4.48 4.66 4.16
C VAL A 54 5.95 5.01 4.37
N PHE A 55 6.36 5.34 5.60
CA PHE A 55 7.76 5.60 5.93
C PHE A 55 8.65 4.39 5.64
N ALA A 56 8.27 3.20 6.07
CA ALA A 56 9.02 1.98 5.79
C ALA A 56 9.20 1.75 4.29
N ARG A 57 8.12 1.95 3.49
CA ARG A 57 8.16 1.82 2.03
C ARG A 57 9.03 2.88 1.32
N LEU A 58 9.29 4.02 1.97
CA LEU A 58 10.21 5.03 1.46
C LEU A 58 11.68 4.65 1.64
N ILE A 59 12.02 3.70 2.51
CA ILE A 59 13.40 3.34 2.82
C ILE A 59 13.94 2.33 1.80
N THR A 60 14.92 2.73 0.99
CA THR A 60 15.59 1.80 0.07
C THR A 60 16.81 1.13 0.69
N ASN A 61 17.42 1.78 1.67
CA ASN A 61 18.56 1.25 2.41
C ASN A 61 18.55 1.84 3.82
N LEU A 62 18.84 1.00 4.82
CA LEU A 62 18.99 1.41 6.21
C LEU A 62 20.29 0.87 6.76
N ARG A 63 21.02 1.74 7.44
CA ARG A 63 22.17 1.43 8.28
C ARG A 63 21.90 1.96 9.67
N ARG A 64 22.73 1.52 10.64
CA ARG A 64 22.61 1.89 12.06
C ARG A 64 22.43 3.39 12.28
N ASN A 65 23.09 4.23 11.48
CA ASN A 65 23.09 5.68 11.62
C ASN A 65 22.72 6.45 10.34
N SER A 66 22.05 5.82 9.37
CA SER A 66 21.68 6.51 8.13
C SER A 66 20.66 5.76 7.30
N CYS A 67 19.92 6.47 6.45
CA CYS A 67 19.06 5.86 5.43
C CYS A 67 19.26 6.45 4.03
N LEU A 68 18.72 5.76 3.03
CA LEU A 68 18.42 6.29 1.70
C LEU A 68 16.91 6.22 1.46
N LEU A 69 16.38 7.23 0.76
CA LEU A 69 14.97 7.34 0.42
C LEU A 69 14.71 6.96 -1.04
N TYR A 70 13.51 6.46 -1.33
CA TYR A 70 13.08 6.03 -2.67
C TYR A 70 13.21 7.12 -3.73
N HIS A 71 12.70 8.31 -3.44
CA HIS A 71 12.57 9.42 -4.38
C HIS A 71 13.77 10.37 -4.39
N VAL A 72 14.72 10.19 -3.47
CA VAL A 72 15.96 10.98 -3.41
C VAL A 72 17.13 10.02 -3.53
N LYS A 73 17.34 9.54 -4.77
CA LYS A 73 18.40 8.59 -5.09
C LYS A 73 19.77 9.16 -4.72
N ASP A 74 20.65 8.27 -4.27
CA ASP A 74 22.06 8.54 -3.96
C ASP A 74 22.33 9.56 -2.83
N THR A 75 21.28 10.04 -2.15
CA THR A 75 21.42 10.91 -0.97
C THR A 75 21.33 10.07 0.30
N LYS A 76 22.39 10.11 1.09
CA LYS A 76 22.48 9.42 2.39
C LYS A 76 22.14 10.40 3.51
N PHE A 77 21.04 10.15 4.22
CA PHE A 77 20.63 10.96 5.35
C PHE A 77 21.21 10.39 6.66
N PRO A 78 21.93 11.17 7.47
CA PRO A 78 22.44 10.72 8.76
C PRO A 78 21.30 10.69 9.79
N LEU A 79 20.89 9.49 10.20
CA LEU A 79 19.80 9.30 11.16
C LEU A 79 20.33 8.68 12.45
N TYR A 80 20.12 9.31 13.59
CA TYR A 80 20.55 8.80 14.89
C TYR A 80 19.32 8.50 15.75
N PRO A 81 18.66 7.34 15.54
CA PRO A 81 17.49 6.99 16.31
C PRO A 81 17.88 6.67 17.76
N SER A 82 17.01 7.01 18.71
CA SER A 82 17.20 6.66 20.13
C SER A 82 17.11 5.15 20.36
N GLU A 83 16.26 4.48 19.58
CA GLU A 83 16.04 3.04 19.60
C GLU A 83 15.98 2.50 18.16
N PRO A 84 16.40 1.25 17.90
CA PRO A 84 16.38 0.67 16.57
C PRO A 84 14.97 0.21 16.15
N THR A 85 13.96 1.06 16.36
CA THR A 85 12.55 0.85 16.06
C THR A 85 12.08 1.78 14.95
N ILE A 86 10.98 1.45 14.28
CA ILE A 86 10.42 2.33 13.24
C ILE A 86 10.08 3.73 13.78
N GLN A 87 9.55 3.81 15.00
CA GLN A 87 9.28 5.08 15.69
C GLN A 87 10.57 5.86 15.93
N GLY A 88 11.63 5.18 16.37
CA GLY A 88 12.94 5.78 16.58
C GLY A 88 13.53 6.37 15.29
N PHE A 89 13.43 5.64 14.17
CA PHE A 89 13.88 6.12 12.87
C PHE A 89 13.01 7.25 12.32
N LEU A 90 11.69 7.18 12.46
CA LEU A 90 10.76 8.23 12.02
C LEU A 90 11.02 9.54 12.79
N ALA A 91 11.20 9.46 14.12
CA ALA A 91 11.52 10.60 14.96
C ALA A 91 12.91 11.18 14.64
N ALA A 92 13.89 10.34 14.32
CA ALA A 92 15.21 10.81 13.86
C ALA A 92 15.12 11.53 12.51
N ALA A 93 14.34 11.00 11.57
CA ALA A 93 14.12 11.58 10.26
C ALA A 93 13.42 12.95 10.34
N GLN A 94 12.48 13.11 11.27
CA GLN A 94 11.82 14.40 11.51
C GLN A 94 12.78 15.47 12.05
N LYS A 95 13.77 15.08 12.87
CA LYS A 95 14.77 16.00 13.44
C LYS A 95 15.88 16.37 12.48
N GLU A 96 16.23 15.48 11.56
CA GLU A 96 17.24 15.73 10.53
C GLU A 96 16.63 16.58 9.41
N TRP A 97 17.10 17.82 9.27
CA TRP A 97 16.46 18.82 8.41
C TRP A 97 16.36 18.39 6.94
N ALA A 98 17.41 17.80 6.38
CA ALA A 98 17.42 17.43 4.97
C ALA A 98 16.45 16.26 4.70
N CYS A 99 16.43 15.25 5.58
CA CYS A 99 15.53 14.11 5.52
C CYS A 99 14.08 14.55 5.73
N ASN A 100 13.83 15.40 6.73
CA ASN A 100 12.51 15.95 7.00
C ASN A 100 11.95 16.70 5.77
N THR A 101 12.78 17.52 5.12
CA THR A 101 12.42 18.25 3.90
C THR A 101 12.13 17.29 2.74
N ALA A 102 12.95 16.26 2.56
CA ALA A 102 12.72 15.23 1.55
C ALA A 102 11.41 14.46 1.79
N LEU A 103 11.10 14.10 3.03
CA LEU A 103 9.87 13.39 3.41
C LEU A 103 8.62 14.28 3.34
N ALA A 104 8.78 15.61 3.33
CA ALA A 104 7.69 16.56 3.12
C ALA A 104 7.33 16.79 1.64
N SER A 105 8.16 16.30 0.70
CA SER A 105 7.99 16.54 -0.74
C SER A 105 8.27 15.26 -1.54
N ILE A 106 7.41 14.26 -1.35
CA ILE A 106 7.47 12.96 -2.03
C ILE A 106 6.63 13.03 -3.31
N PRO A 107 7.12 12.61 -4.49
CA PRO A 107 6.32 12.58 -5.71
C PRO A 107 5.13 11.62 -5.58
N ILE A 108 3.99 11.93 -6.18
CA ILE A 108 2.82 11.04 -6.16
C ILE A 108 2.89 9.96 -7.24
N LYS A 109 3.52 10.28 -8.37
CA LYS A 109 3.61 9.41 -9.55
C LYS A 109 5.08 9.15 -9.87
N ASP A 110 5.39 7.93 -10.29
CA ASP A 110 6.68 7.65 -10.90
C ASP A 110 6.63 8.08 -12.37
N GLN A 111 7.60 8.90 -12.79
CA GLN A 111 7.76 9.17 -14.21
C GLN A 111 8.36 7.91 -14.82
N THR A 112 7.52 7.13 -15.52
CA THR A 112 8.02 5.93 -16.18
C THR A 112 9.13 6.31 -17.16
N THR A 113 10.14 5.46 -17.32
CA THR A 113 11.22 5.66 -18.30
C THR A 113 10.69 5.66 -19.75
N TYR A 114 9.42 5.25 -19.95
CA TYR A 114 8.76 5.14 -21.23
C TYR A 114 7.76 6.28 -21.40
N VAL A 115 8.08 7.26 -22.24
CA VAL A 115 7.31 8.49 -22.45
C VAL A 115 5.84 8.23 -22.85
N GLU A 116 5.54 7.08 -23.44
CA GLU A 116 4.19 6.69 -23.90
C GLU A 116 3.38 5.88 -22.87
N ARG A 117 3.96 5.57 -21.71
CA ARG A 117 3.29 4.79 -20.67
C ARG A 117 2.72 5.71 -19.60
N ASP A 118 1.48 5.43 -19.21
CA ASP A 118 0.86 6.14 -18.09
C ASP A 118 1.74 6.05 -16.84
N PRO A 119 1.88 7.15 -16.07
CA PRO A 119 2.59 7.12 -14.81
C PRO A 119 1.99 6.10 -13.84
N GLU A 120 2.84 5.33 -13.18
CA GLU A 120 2.43 4.39 -12.14
C GLU A 120 2.44 5.08 -10.76
N LEU A 121 1.65 4.52 -9.84
CA LEU A 121 1.73 4.91 -8.43
C LEU A 121 3.10 4.52 -7.89
N ILE A 122 3.69 5.38 -7.06
CA ILE A 122 4.98 5.07 -6.44
C ILE A 122 4.83 4.01 -5.34
N VAL A 123 5.89 3.23 -5.11
CA VAL A 123 5.93 2.14 -4.11
C VAL A 123 5.40 2.57 -2.72
N PRO A 124 5.71 3.76 -2.18
CA PRO A 124 5.13 4.27 -0.94
C PRO A 124 3.60 4.35 -0.86
N LEU A 125 2.91 4.42 -2.00
CA LEU A 125 1.44 4.48 -2.08
C LEU A 125 0.81 3.13 -2.42
N GLN A 126 1.58 2.03 -2.43
CA GLN A 126 1.06 0.71 -2.75
C GLN A 126 -0.02 0.25 -1.77
N ASP A 127 0.12 0.54 -0.47
CA ASP A 127 -0.92 0.21 0.52
C ASP A 127 -2.25 0.91 0.20
N LEU A 128 -2.21 2.16 -0.27
CA LEU A 128 -3.42 2.87 -0.71
C LEU A 128 -4.04 2.16 -1.92
N ALA A 129 -3.23 1.76 -2.90
CA ALA A 129 -3.71 1.04 -4.08
C ALA A 129 -4.39 -0.28 -3.69
N ASP A 130 -3.77 -1.05 -2.79
CA ASP A 130 -4.28 -2.33 -2.29
C ASP A 130 -5.60 -2.14 -1.51
N ILE A 131 -5.66 -1.13 -0.63
CA ILE A 131 -6.88 -0.80 0.12
C ILE A 131 -8.01 -0.41 -0.84
N ILE A 132 -7.74 0.44 -1.82
CA ILE A 132 -8.75 0.86 -2.80
C ILE A 132 -9.24 -0.33 -3.64
N ALA A 133 -8.35 -1.25 -4.02
CA ALA A 133 -8.73 -2.48 -4.72
C ALA A 133 -9.60 -3.39 -3.84
N TRP A 134 -9.26 -3.51 -2.55
CA TRP A 134 -10.05 -4.26 -1.58
C TRP A 134 -11.45 -3.63 -1.40
N GLU A 135 -11.54 -2.32 -1.15
CA GLU A 135 -12.82 -1.59 -1.03
C GLU A 135 -13.67 -1.73 -2.30
N ALA A 136 -13.04 -1.60 -3.47
CA ALA A 136 -13.71 -1.81 -4.75
C ALA A 136 -14.33 -3.21 -4.83
N SER A 137 -13.61 -4.25 -4.42
CA SER A 137 -14.16 -5.60 -4.41
C SER A 137 -15.29 -5.75 -3.37
N GLU A 138 -15.15 -5.18 -2.17
CA GLU A 138 -16.18 -5.20 -1.11
C GLU A 138 -17.48 -4.54 -1.56
N ALA A 139 -17.39 -3.48 -2.36
CA ALA A 139 -18.56 -2.86 -2.96
C ALA A 139 -19.39 -3.83 -3.81
N PHE A 140 -18.80 -4.87 -4.41
CA PHE A 140 -19.55 -5.91 -5.15
C PHE A 140 -19.99 -7.09 -4.29
N ARG A 141 -19.17 -7.51 -3.33
CA ARG A 141 -19.34 -8.80 -2.63
C ARG A 141 -19.99 -8.71 -1.25
N ALA A 142 -19.73 -7.64 -0.49
CA ALA A 142 -20.18 -7.55 0.89
C ALA A 142 -21.71 -7.52 0.96
N SER A 143 -22.33 -8.20 1.93
CA SER A 143 -23.79 -8.13 2.14
C SER A 143 -24.24 -6.74 2.60
N TYR A 144 -23.38 -6.06 3.36
CA TYR A 144 -23.56 -4.70 3.86
C TYR A 144 -22.31 -3.86 3.57
N TYR A 145 -22.49 -2.71 2.90
CA TYR A 145 -21.40 -1.83 2.49
C TYR A 145 -21.80 -0.35 2.69
N PRO A 146 -21.63 0.18 3.91
CA PRO A 146 -22.03 1.54 4.24
C PRO A 146 -20.98 2.57 3.79
N GLY A 147 -21.46 3.80 3.59
CA GLY A 147 -20.61 4.97 3.41
C GLY A 147 -19.82 5.36 4.66
N ILE A 148 -19.08 6.47 4.57
CA ILE A 148 -18.26 7.00 5.66
C ILE A 148 -18.87 8.32 6.15
N PRO A 149 -19.46 8.36 7.35
CA PRO A 149 -20.14 9.55 7.89
C PRO A 149 -19.27 10.81 7.94
N GLU A 150 -17.96 10.64 8.11
CA GLU A 150 -16.97 11.71 8.25
C GLU A 150 -16.61 12.39 6.91
N VAL A 151 -17.07 11.85 5.78
CA VAL A 151 -16.82 12.42 4.46
C VAL A 151 -17.98 13.34 4.06
N ASP A 152 -17.66 14.56 3.61
CA ASP A 152 -18.66 15.46 3.06
C ASP A 152 -19.45 14.79 1.94
N ALA A 153 -20.77 14.94 2.00
CA ALA A 153 -21.67 14.38 1.00
C ALA A 153 -21.23 14.76 -0.42
N LEU A 154 -21.01 13.74 -1.25
CA LEU A 154 -20.59 13.92 -2.64
C LEU A 154 -21.79 14.26 -3.52
N THR A 155 -21.61 15.20 -4.44
CA THR A 155 -22.64 15.49 -5.44
C THR A 155 -22.82 14.28 -6.38
N PRO A 156 -24.01 14.11 -6.99
CA PRO A 156 -24.24 13.00 -7.90
C PRO A 156 -23.24 12.95 -9.07
N ASP A 157 -22.86 14.10 -9.61
CA ASP A 157 -21.91 14.21 -10.71
C ASP A 157 -20.50 13.80 -10.27
N HIS A 158 -20.07 14.23 -9.09
CA HIS A 158 -18.75 13.87 -8.57
C HIS A 158 -18.64 12.37 -8.29
N VAL A 159 -19.71 11.73 -7.80
CA VAL A 159 -19.74 10.26 -7.67
C VAL A 159 -19.58 9.59 -9.03
N THR A 160 -20.26 10.10 -10.06
CA THR A 160 -20.15 9.58 -11.43
C THR A 160 -18.73 9.74 -11.99
N GLU A 161 -18.08 10.88 -11.75
CA GLU A 161 -16.69 11.13 -12.14
C GLU A 161 -15.72 10.15 -11.46
N ILE A 162 -15.90 9.90 -10.16
CA ILE A 162 -15.08 8.94 -9.41
C ILE A 162 -15.27 7.52 -9.97
N MET A 163 -16.51 7.07 -10.17
CA MET A 163 -16.79 5.75 -10.75
C MET A 163 -16.19 5.60 -12.15
N ALA A 164 -16.27 6.64 -12.99
CA ALA A 164 -15.66 6.64 -14.32
C ALA A 164 -14.11 6.60 -14.23
N GLY A 165 -13.52 7.29 -13.26
CA GLY A 165 -12.07 7.20 -12.97
C GLY A 165 -11.64 5.80 -12.58
N MET A 166 -12.36 5.17 -11.65
CA MET A 166 -12.12 3.79 -11.23
C MET A 166 -12.31 2.79 -12.37
N GLN A 167 -13.28 3.02 -13.26
CA GLN A 167 -13.46 2.20 -14.45
C GLN A 167 -12.21 2.27 -15.34
N ARG A 168 -11.72 3.47 -15.66
CA ARG A 168 -10.49 3.64 -16.47
C ARG A 168 -9.28 2.93 -15.84
N GLU A 169 -9.11 3.06 -14.52
CA GLU A 169 -8.06 2.35 -13.77
C GLU A 169 -8.19 0.83 -13.92
N ALA A 170 -9.39 0.28 -13.72
CA ALA A 170 -9.63 -1.15 -13.84
C ALA A 170 -9.47 -1.70 -15.27
N THR A 171 -9.93 -0.95 -16.28
CA THR A 171 -9.75 -1.31 -17.70
C THR A 171 -8.28 -1.31 -18.09
N ARG A 172 -7.48 -0.36 -17.58
CA ARG A 172 -6.03 -0.27 -17.83
C ARG A 172 -5.29 -1.52 -17.36
N GLU A 173 -5.61 -2.03 -16.17
CA GLU A 173 -4.92 -3.18 -15.57
C GLU A 173 -5.36 -4.53 -16.16
N ARG A 174 -6.54 -4.62 -16.78
CA ARG A 174 -7.10 -5.89 -17.29
C ARG A 174 -6.79 -6.11 -18.78
N ARG A 175 -5.82 -6.96 -19.07
CA ARG A 175 -5.44 -7.35 -20.45
C ARG A 175 -6.27 -8.49 -21.10
N SER A 176 -7.42 -8.92 -20.57
CA SER A 176 -8.29 -9.97 -21.22
C SER A 176 -9.47 -10.52 -20.39
N LYS A 177 -9.69 -10.10 -19.13
CA LYS A 177 -10.76 -10.67 -18.28
C LYS A 177 -12.06 -9.86 -18.36
N GLN A 178 -13.18 -10.50 -18.02
CA GLN A 178 -14.50 -9.88 -17.90
C GLN A 178 -14.42 -8.57 -17.12
N GLU A 179 -14.94 -7.50 -17.69
CA GLU A 179 -14.84 -6.16 -17.14
C GLU A 179 -15.77 -6.01 -15.93
N VAL A 180 -15.25 -5.45 -14.85
CA VAL A 180 -16.09 -5.02 -13.71
C VAL A 180 -16.68 -3.67 -14.09
N LEU A 181 -17.99 -3.51 -13.99
CA LEU A 181 -18.69 -2.28 -14.37
C LEU A 181 -19.14 -1.51 -13.11
N TYR A 182 -18.35 -0.53 -12.69
CA TYR A 182 -18.67 0.27 -11.50
C TYR A 182 -19.99 1.04 -11.64
N ALA A 183 -20.37 1.39 -12.88
CA ALA A 183 -21.65 2.04 -13.18
C ALA A 183 -22.86 1.16 -12.88
N GLU A 184 -22.71 -0.17 -12.84
CA GLU A 184 -23.79 -1.13 -12.56
C GLU A 184 -24.00 -1.39 -11.07
N LEU A 185 -23.09 -0.93 -10.20
CA LEU A 185 -23.31 -1.00 -8.76
C LEU A 185 -24.59 -0.24 -8.38
N PRO A 186 -25.38 -0.73 -7.41
CA PRO A 186 -26.49 0.03 -6.85
C PRO A 186 -26.02 1.43 -6.42
N ARG A 187 -26.82 2.46 -6.70
CA ARG A 187 -26.37 3.86 -6.50
C ARG A 187 -25.85 4.15 -5.09
N LYS A 188 -26.48 3.57 -4.06
CA LYS A 188 -26.02 3.69 -2.66
C LYS A 188 -24.60 3.15 -2.46
N ARG A 189 -24.22 2.08 -3.16
CA ARG A 189 -22.87 1.51 -3.11
C ARG A 189 -21.86 2.32 -3.90
N GLN A 190 -22.26 2.92 -5.02
CA GLN A 190 -21.39 3.87 -5.74
C GLN A 190 -21.03 5.06 -4.84
N VAL A 191 -22.01 5.61 -4.13
CA VAL A 191 -21.80 6.70 -3.15
C VAL A 191 -20.86 6.24 -2.03
N ALA A 192 -21.16 5.10 -1.41
CA ALA A 192 -20.33 4.56 -0.32
C ALA A 192 -18.88 4.29 -0.76
N LEU A 193 -18.67 3.74 -1.96
CA LEU A 193 -17.33 3.48 -2.51
C LEU A 193 -16.60 4.79 -2.81
N ALA A 194 -17.29 5.79 -3.35
CA ALA A 194 -16.71 7.10 -3.61
C ALA A 194 -16.30 7.82 -2.30
N GLU A 195 -17.12 7.74 -1.26
CA GLU A 195 -16.82 8.26 0.08
C GLU A 195 -15.60 7.56 0.68
N ARG A 196 -15.59 6.21 0.70
CA ARG A 196 -14.46 5.42 1.19
C ARG A 196 -13.17 5.71 0.43
N ARG A 197 -13.25 5.85 -0.89
CA ARG A 197 -12.09 6.26 -1.68
C ARG A 197 -11.57 7.62 -1.20
N ARG A 198 -12.44 8.64 -1.11
CA ARG A 198 -12.04 9.97 -0.63
C ARG A 198 -11.46 9.93 0.79
N TRP A 199 -12.05 9.11 1.66
CA TRP A 199 -11.57 8.88 3.04
C TRP A 199 -10.13 8.36 3.06
N TRP A 200 -9.84 7.29 2.30
CA TRP A 200 -8.51 6.71 2.21
C TRP A 200 -7.50 7.66 1.59
N PHE A 201 -7.84 8.36 0.50
CA PHE A 201 -6.97 9.40 -0.05
C PHE A 201 -6.62 10.48 1.01
N GLY A 202 -7.59 10.86 1.84
CA GLY A 202 -7.37 11.75 2.98
C GLY A 202 -6.39 11.19 4.02
N HIS A 203 -6.51 9.91 4.38
CA HIS A 203 -5.61 9.24 5.33
C HIS A 203 -4.16 9.16 4.83
N PHE A 204 -3.95 9.11 3.52
CA PHE A 204 -2.62 9.16 2.92
C PHE A 204 -2.12 10.59 2.66
N GLY A 205 -2.84 11.61 3.13
CA GLY A 205 -2.48 13.02 2.94
C GLY A 205 -2.57 13.49 1.49
N ILE A 206 -3.27 12.74 0.63
CA ILE A 206 -3.42 13.04 -0.79
C ILE A 206 -4.65 13.91 -0.99
N THR A 207 -4.39 15.18 -1.30
CA THR A 207 -5.40 16.22 -1.54
C THR A 207 -5.40 16.66 -3.01
N PRO A 208 -6.44 17.38 -3.49
CA PRO A 208 -6.40 18.02 -4.80
C PRO A 208 -5.17 18.91 -5.02
N GLN A 209 -4.71 19.59 -3.96
CA GLN A 209 -3.50 20.41 -4.01
C GLN A 209 -2.24 19.55 -4.19
N SER A 210 -2.14 18.40 -3.52
CA SER A 210 -1.03 17.46 -3.70
C SER A 210 -0.98 16.91 -5.13
N TRP A 211 -2.14 16.61 -5.72
CA TRP A 211 -2.24 16.20 -7.12
C TRP A 211 -1.78 17.30 -8.08
N LYS A 212 -2.13 18.56 -7.79
CA LYS A 212 -1.73 19.73 -8.59
C LYS A 212 -0.24 20.02 -8.50
N SER A 213 0.37 19.90 -7.31
CA SER A 213 1.81 20.07 -7.12
C SER A 213 2.63 18.86 -7.58
N GLY A 214 1.99 17.69 -7.70
CA GLY A 214 2.64 16.42 -8.02
C GLY A 214 3.33 15.75 -6.82
N ASN A 215 3.26 16.36 -5.63
CA ASN A 215 3.94 15.89 -4.42
C ASN A 215 2.99 15.79 -3.23
N PHE A 216 3.21 14.80 -2.37
CA PHE A 216 2.59 14.66 -1.05
C PHE A 216 3.65 14.66 0.06
N SER A 217 3.19 14.76 1.31
CA SER A 217 4.04 14.80 2.50
C SER A 217 3.75 13.61 3.38
N LEU A 218 4.79 12.90 3.82
CA LEU A 218 4.67 11.84 4.83
C LEU A 218 4.02 12.37 6.12
N TRP A 219 4.27 13.64 6.44
CA TRP A 219 3.77 14.28 7.66
C TRP A 219 2.27 14.57 7.62
N ASN A 220 1.67 14.49 6.43
CA ASN A 220 0.22 14.59 6.26
C ASN A 220 -0.46 13.21 6.20
N VAL A 221 0.30 12.12 6.20
CA VAL A 221 -0.23 10.76 6.31
C VAL A 221 -0.69 10.54 7.75
N SER A 222 -1.86 9.97 7.92
CA SER A 222 -2.44 9.72 9.23
C SER A 222 -1.59 8.76 10.06
N ALA A 223 -1.47 9.09 11.36
CA ALA A 223 -0.90 8.22 12.37
C ALA A 223 -1.93 7.21 12.93
N ASP A 224 -3.11 7.12 12.32
CA ASP A 224 -4.14 6.16 12.70
C ASP A 224 -3.71 4.72 12.40
N ARG A 225 -4.28 3.79 13.19
CA ARG A 225 -4.08 2.35 13.05
C ARG A 225 -5.12 1.68 12.16
N ASP A 226 -6.05 2.46 11.62
CA ASP A 226 -7.20 1.98 10.87
C ASP A 226 -6.75 1.52 9.49
N ILE A 227 -6.28 0.29 9.39
CA ILE A 227 -6.01 -0.40 8.13
C ILE A 227 -6.95 -1.59 8.09
N PRO A 228 -7.76 -1.76 7.02
CA PRO A 228 -8.65 -2.89 6.91
C PRO A 228 -7.84 -4.20 7.00
N ASP A 229 -8.41 -5.20 7.66
CA ASP A 229 -7.88 -6.56 7.55
C ASP A 229 -8.17 -7.07 6.14
N MET A 230 -7.21 -6.87 5.24
CA MET A 230 -7.29 -7.25 3.83
C MET A 230 -7.02 -8.75 3.63
N GLY A 231 -7.33 -9.60 4.63
CA GLY A 231 -7.14 -11.04 4.60
C GLY A 231 -7.36 -11.62 3.21
N LYS A 232 -6.37 -12.40 2.73
CA LYS A 232 -6.22 -12.82 1.32
C LYS A 232 -7.59 -13.07 0.71
N SER A 233 -7.98 -12.21 -0.22
CA SER A 233 -9.12 -12.45 -1.09
C SER A 233 -8.90 -13.81 -1.76
N SER A 234 -9.65 -14.80 -1.28
CA SER A 234 -9.73 -16.17 -1.81
C SER A 234 -10.16 -16.19 -3.27
#